data_AF-A0A433RNK7-F1
#
_entry.id   AF-A0A433RNK7-F1
#
_cell.length_a   1.000
_cell.length_b   1.000
_cell.length_c   1.000
_cell.angle_alpha   90.00
_cell.angle_beta   90.00
_cell.angle_gamma   90.00
#
_symmetry.space_group_name_H-M   'P 1'
#
loop_
_entity.id
_entity.type
_entity.pdbx_description
1 polymer ?
#
loop_
_entity_poly.entity_id
_entity_poly.type
_entity_poly.pdbx_seq_one_letter_code
_entity_poly.pdbx_strand_id
1 'polypeptide(L)' 'MAMKKSRLKIVSLANKVYKKCECCDRVKDVYFTLLIYDAPTGEYLQGTIALCRVCGENLGDVLNIPVTTDGDTGFKFN' A
#
# COMPACT_ATOMS: atom_id res chain seq x y z
N MET A 1 22.93 -7.56 -16.29
CA MET A 1 21.47 -7.32 -16.40
C MET A 1 20.94 -7.02 -15.00
N ALA A 2 20.86 -5.74 -14.61
CA ALA A 2 20.38 -5.38 -13.28
C ALA A 2 18.84 -5.45 -13.26
N MET A 3 18.29 -6.43 -12.52
CA MET A 3 16.86 -6.49 -12.22
C MET A 3 16.44 -5.15 -11.62
N LYS A 4 15.46 -4.48 -12.23
CA LYS A 4 14.86 -3.24 -11.75
C LYS A 4 14.14 -3.56 -10.43
N LYS A 5 14.86 -3.52 -9.31
CA LYS A 5 14.29 -3.76 -7.98
C LYS A 5 13.36 -2.58 -7.67
N SER A 6 12.06 -2.83 -7.62
CA SER A 6 11.06 -1.81 -7.25
C SER A 6 11.37 -1.36 -5.83
N ARG A 7 11.93 -0.15 -5.68
CA ARG A 7 12.33 0.43 -4.38
C ARG A 7 11.12 0.83 -3.52
N LEU A 8 9.92 0.68 -4.07
CA LEU A 8 8.65 0.95 -3.44
C LEU A 8 7.79 -0.29 -3.65
N LYS A 9 7.21 -0.82 -2.58
CA LYS A 9 6.29 -1.95 -2.64
C LYS A 9 5.05 -1.61 -1.85
N ILE A 10 3.88 -1.71 -2.49
CA ILE A 10 2.60 -1.61 -1.79
C ILE A 10 2.19 -3.02 -1.37
N VAL A 11 1.90 -3.20 -0.09
CA VAL A 11 1.43 -4.47 0.48
C VAL A 11 0.02 -4.26 1.01
N SER A 12 -0.91 -5.11 0.60
CA SER A 12 -2.26 -5.14 1.18
C SER A 12 -2.21 -5.71 2.60
N LEU A 13 -2.92 -5.06 3.51
CA LEU A 13 -3.09 -5.54 4.88
C LEU A 13 -4.18 -6.61 4.87
N ALA A 14 -3.92 -7.75 5.53
CA ALA A 14 -4.91 -8.82 5.69
C ALA A 14 -6.13 -8.35 6.49
N ASN A 15 -5.91 -7.48 7.49
CA ASN A 15 -6.96 -6.87 8.28
C ASN A 15 -6.92 -5.35 8.12
N LYS A 16 -8.09 -4.76 7.88
CA LYS A 16 -8.28 -3.31 7.83
C LYS A 16 -7.98 -2.74 9.21
N VAL A 17 -7.10 -1.74 9.29
CA VAL A 17 -6.79 -1.05 10.56
C VAL A 17 -7.37 0.35 10.50
N TYR A 18 -8.25 0.67 11.43
CA TYR A 18 -8.81 2.01 11.55
C TYR A 18 -7.77 2.94 12.19
N LYS A 19 -7.08 3.73 11.36
CA LYS A 19 -6.05 4.68 11.82
C LYS A 19 -5.95 5.87 10.89
N LYS A 20 -5.12 6.85 11.25
CA LYS A 20 -4.84 8.00 10.39
C LYS A 20 -4.11 7.52 9.13
N CYS A 21 -4.67 7.84 7.96
CA CYS A 21 -3.96 7.64 6.69
C CYS A 21 -2.87 8.69 6.57
N GLU A 22 -1.64 8.26 6.31
CA GLU A 22 -0.45 9.11 6.27
C GLU A 22 -0.31 9.90 4.96
N CYS A 23 -1.18 9.64 3.97
CA CYS A 23 -1.17 10.36 2.69
C CYS A 23 -2.20 11.50 2.62
N CYS A 24 -3.32 11.40 3.34
CA CYS A 24 -4.39 12.40 3.29
C CYS A 24 -4.78 12.94 4.66
N ASP A 25 -4.06 12.54 5.71
CA ASP A 25 -4.23 12.93 7.11
C ASP A 25 -5.61 12.67 7.73
N ARG A 26 -6.49 11.93 7.05
CA ARG A 26 -7.82 11.56 7.55
C ARG A 26 -7.79 10.21 8.27
N VAL A 27 -8.53 10.11 9.37
CA VAL A 27 -8.75 8.84 10.09
C VAL A 27 -9.79 8.02 9.33
N LYS A 28 -9.42 6.81 8.90
CA LYS A 28 -10.28 5.89 8.15
C LYS A 28 -9.63 4.50 8.11
N ASP A 29 -10.32 3.55 7.50
CA ASP A 29 -9.75 2.23 7.26
C ASP A 29 -8.52 2.30 6.34
N VAL A 30 -7.40 1.80 6.87
CA VAL A 30 -6.15 1.61 6.14
C VAL A 30 -6.15 0.19 5.58
N TYR A 31 -5.95 0.12 4.26
CA TYR A 31 -5.98 -1.12 3.47
C TYR A 31 -4.59 -1.54 3.02
N PHE A 32 -3.67 -0.59 2.91
CA PHE A 32 -2.37 -0.82 2.32
C PHE A 32 -1.25 -0.21 3.16
N THR A 33 -0.08 -0.82 3.04
CA THR A 33 1.17 -0.31 3.59
C THR A 33 2.17 -0.21 2.46
N LEU A 34 2.68 0.99 2.20
CA LEU A 34 3.80 1.21 1.30
C LEU A 34 5.10 1.01 2.06
N LEU A 35 5.90 0.06 1.61
CA LEU A 35 7.24 -0.24 2.05
C LEU A 35 8.24 0.54 1.20
N ILE A 36 9.10 1.32 1.85
CA ILE A 36 10.15 2.09 1.20
C ILE A 36 11.47 1.36 1.41
N TYR A 37 12.18 1.08 0.31
CA TYR A 37 13.51 0.47 0.35
C TYR A 37 14.57 1.52 0.02
N ASP A 38 15.75 1.33 0.60
CA ASP A 38 16.94 2.12 0.35
C ASP A 38 17.32 2.09 -1.14
N ALA A 39 17.64 3.26 -1.69
CA ALA A 39 17.94 3.40 -3.11
C ALA A 39 19.29 2.78 -3.51
N PRO A 40 20.40 3.02 -2.78
CA PRO A 40 21.68 2.36 -3.04
C PRO A 40 21.75 0.88 -2.63
N THR A 41 21.27 0.48 -1.45
CA THR A 41 21.46 -0.90 -0.93
C THR A 41 20.28 -1.83 -1.23
N GLY A 42 19.09 -1.26 -1.46
CA GLY A 42 17.86 -2.06 -1.60
C GLY A 42 17.49 -2.81 -0.32
N GLU A 43 18.06 -2.41 0.81
CA GLU A 43 17.68 -2.83 2.15
C GLU A 43 16.40 -2.10 2.56
N TYR A 44 15.67 -2.65 3.51
CA TYR A 44 14.44 -2.05 3.98
C TYR A 44 14.76 -0.77 4.76
N LEU A 45 14.39 0.39 4.21
CA LEU A 45 14.33 1.62 4.98
C LEU A 45 13.13 1.48 5.91
N GLN A 46 13.32 1.73 7.20
CA GLN A 46 12.37 1.45 8.28
C GLN A 46 11.03 2.23 8.19
N GLY A 47 10.76 2.92 7.08
CA GLY A 47 9.56 3.70 6.82
C GLY A 47 8.47 2.88 6.13
N THR A 48 7.38 2.65 6.86
CA THR A 48 6.09 2.24 6.28
C THR A 48 5.20 3.47 6.13
N ILE A 49 4.45 3.58 5.02
CA ILE A 49 3.36 4.55 4.91
C ILE A 49 2.03 3.81 4.87
N ALA A 50 1.14 4.16 5.80
CA ALA A 50 -0.21 3.66 5.89
C ALA A 50 -1.17 4.38 4.94
N LEU A 51 -1.76 3.62 4.04
CA LEU A 51 -2.62 4.13 2.98
C LEU A 51 -4.05 3.58 3.10
N CYS A 52 -5.02 4.48 3.07
CA CYS A 52 -6.41 4.11 2.85
C CYS A 52 -6.61 3.58 1.42
N ARG A 53 -7.78 2.98 1.15
CA ARG A 53 -8.11 2.42 -0.17
C ARG A 53 -7.80 3.38 -1.33
N VAL A 54 -8.38 4.57 -1.31
CA VAL A 54 -8.21 5.60 -2.37
C VAL A 54 -6.75 6.02 -2.53
N CYS A 55 -6.04 6.25 -1.43
CA CYS A 55 -4.64 6.67 -1.51
C CYS A 55 -3.73 5.54 -2.02
N GLY A 56 -4.03 4.28 -1.65
CA GLY A 56 -3.29 3.12 -2.13
C GLY A 56 -3.54 2.83 -3.62
N GLU A 57 -4.78 2.95 -4.08
CA GLU A 57 -5.17 2.88 -5.50
C GLU A 57 -4.46 3.98 -6.31
N ASN A 58 -4.59 5.24 -5.91
CA ASN A 58 -3.92 6.36 -6.58
C ASN A 58 -2.40 6.24 -6.61
N LEU A 59 -1.77 5.81 -5.50
CA LEU A 59 -0.32 5.61 -5.45
C LEU A 59 0.11 4.38 -6.25
N GLY A 60 -0.71 3.34 -6.30
CA GLY A 60 -0.53 2.19 -7.18
C GLY A 60 -0.46 2.63 -8.64
N ASP A 61 -1.41 3.47 -9.07
CA ASP A 61 -1.43 4.02 -10.44
C ASP A 61 -0.22 4.90 -10.72
N VAL A 62 0.14 5.81 -9.82
CA VAL A 62 1.31 6.71 -9.97
C VAL A 62 2.62 5.92 -10.07
N LEU A 63 2.75 4.85 -9.27
CA LEU A 63 3.97 4.04 -9.20
C LEU A 63 3.95 2.86 -10.19
N ASN A 64 2.85 2.68 -10.93
CA ASN A 64 2.60 1.53 -11.80
C ASN A 64 2.77 0.18 -11.05
N ILE A 65 2.27 0.14 -9.82
CA ILE A 65 2.26 -1.04 -8.94
C ILE A 65 0.82 -1.56 -8.90
N PRO A 66 0.56 -2.82 -9.32
CA PRO A 66 -0.77 -3.38 -9.22
C PRO A 66 -1.15 -3.54 -7.74
N VAL A 67 -2.23 -2.89 -7.34
CA VAL A 67 -2.80 -3.01 -6.00
C VAL A 67 -4.14 -3.72 -6.08
N THR A 68 -4.31 -4.79 -5.31
CA THR A 68 -5.58 -5.51 -5.17
C THR A 68 -6.08 -5.37 -3.74
N THR A 69 -7.32 -4.90 -3.58
CA THR A 69 -8.05 -4.99 -2.32
C THR A 69 -8.84 -6.28 -2.29
N ASP A 70 -8.31 -7.34 -1.70
CA ASP A 70 -9.02 -8.62 -1.52
C ASP A 70 -10.12 -8.56 -0.43
N GLY A 71 -10.40 -7.37 0.11
CA GLY A 71 -11.27 -7.16 1.28
C GLY A 71 -12.69 -6.69 0.99
N ASP A 72 -13.15 -6.78 -0.26
CA ASP A 72 -14.55 -6.57 -0.65
C ASP A 72 -15.08 -7.84 -1.33
N THR A 73 -14.92 -9.01 -0.69
CA THR A 73 -15.89 -10.09 -0.91
C THR A 73 -17.22 -9.60 -0.38
N GLY A 74 -17.94 -8.86 -1.23
CA GLY A 74 -19.37 -8.69 -1.07
C GLY A 74 -19.96 -10.09 -0.97
N PHE A 75 -20.26 -10.52 0.25
CA PHE A 75 -21.21 -11.58 0.50
C PHE A 75 -22.53 -11.10 -0.12
N LYS A 76 -22.71 -11.44 -1.41
CA LYS A 76 -23.99 -11.33 -2.07
C LYS A 76 -24.82 -12.46 -1.49
N PHE A 77 -25.74 -12.11 -0.60
CA PHE A 77 -26.86 -12.99 -0.29
C PHE A 77 -27.62 -13.17 -1.60
N ASN A 78 -27.54 -14.37 -2.16
CA ASN A 78 -28.45 -14.84 -3.19
C ASN A 78 -29.71 -15.39 -2.51
#